data_AF-A0A955W5R4-F1
#
_entry.id   AF-A0A955W5R4-F1
#
_cell.length_a   1.000
_cell.length_b   1.000
_cell.length_c   1.000
_cell.angle_alpha   90.00
_cell.angle_beta   90.00
_cell.angle_gamma   90.00
#
_symmetry.space_group_name_H-M   'P 1'
#
loop_
_entity.id
_entity.type
_entity.pdbx_description
1 polymer ?
#
loop_
_entity_poly.entity_id
_entity_poly.type
_entity_poly.pdbx_seq_one_letter_code
_entity_poly.pdbx_strand_id
1 'polypeptide(L)'
;MAVPAPAQRSMEEVGAAIEGAIAAAAAVPTNGEDLCGVSYRGLQAMLTSLAQAMPDQPTNPLPQRDRFLEVCREMPREVQQCLVVSYAMEHQEQCQAASENLDPAVRARLDAMMNSGAPTAPAAPAAP
;
A
#
# COMPACT_ATOMS: atom_id res chain seq x y z
N MET A 1 0.42 -12.24 39.72
CA MET A 1 -0.22 -12.02 38.41
C MET A 1 -0.02 -10.55 38.09
N ALA A 2 0.97 -10.23 37.25
CA ALA A 2 1.29 -8.85 36.88
C ALA A 2 0.59 -8.53 35.56
N VAL A 3 -0.16 -7.44 35.54
CA VAL A 3 -0.82 -6.90 34.35
C VAL A 3 0.25 -6.15 33.54
N PRO A 4 0.57 -6.52 32.28
CA PRO A 4 1.51 -5.74 31.49
C PRO A 4 0.85 -4.48 30.92
N ALA A 5 1.61 -3.38 30.98
CA ALA A 5 1.31 -2.04 30.47
C ALA A 5 1.18 -2.01 28.93
N PRO A 6 0.52 -1.00 28.34
CA PRO A 6 0.21 -0.95 26.90
C PRO A 6 1.41 -0.50 26.01
N ALA A 7 2.61 -1.01 26.25
CA ALA A 7 3.79 -0.60 25.50
C ALA A 7 4.64 -1.80 25.07
N GLN A 8 4.90 -1.87 23.76
CA GLN A 8 5.82 -2.77 23.04
C GLN A 8 5.21 -4.10 22.56
N ARG A 9 4.46 -4.04 21.44
CA ARG A 9 4.45 -5.19 20.53
C ARG A 9 5.88 -5.39 20.02
N SER A 10 6.34 -6.63 19.97
CA SER A 10 7.68 -6.95 19.48
C SER A 10 7.77 -6.62 17.98
N MET A 11 8.95 -6.21 17.49
CA MET A 11 9.15 -6.01 16.05
C MET A 11 8.79 -7.27 15.23
N GLU A 12 8.90 -8.45 15.84
CA GLU A 12 8.45 -9.73 15.30
C GLU A 12 6.93 -9.80 15.05
N GLU A 13 6.10 -9.29 15.97
CA GLU A 13 4.64 -9.29 15.82
C GLU A 13 4.21 -8.32 14.71
N VAL A 14 4.89 -7.17 14.62
CA VAL A 14 4.68 -6.20 13.54
C VAL A 14 5.12 -6.78 12.20
N GLY A 15 6.26 -7.47 12.16
CA GLY A 15 6.75 -8.17 10.97
C GLY A 15 5.76 -9.21 10.47
N ALA A 16 5.30 -10.10 11.35
CA ALA A 16 4.34 -11.15 11.00
C ALA A 16 3.00 -10.59 10.50
N ALA A 17 2.54 -9.47 11.06
CA ALA A 17 1.33 -8.78 10.60
C ALA A 17 1.50 -8.16 9.20
N ILE A 18 2.67 -7.59 8.90
CA ILE A 18 2.99 -7.05 7.57
C ILE A 18 3.09 -8.19 6.55
N GLU A 19 3.77 -9.29 6.90
CA GLU A 19 3.86 -10.47 6.04
C GLU A 19 2.49 -11.08 5.75
N GLY A 20 1.64 -11.20 6.77
CA GLY A 20 0.26 -11.66 6.63
C GLY A 20 -0.57 -10.75 5.71
N ALA A 21 -0.37 -9.44 5.81
CA ALA A 21 -1.01 -8.47 4.95
C ALA A 21 -0.55 -8.61 3.49
N ILE A 22 0.76 -8.74 3.24
CA ILE A 22 1.32 -8.95 1.89
C ILE A 22 0.79 -10.25 1.30
N ALA A 23 0.77 -11.34 2.08
CA ALA A 23 0.22 -12.62 1.65
C ALA A 23 -1.29 -12.52 1.31
N ALA A 24 -2.06 -11.77 2.11
CA ALA A 24 -3.48 -11.53 1.85
C ALA A 24 -3.70 -10.77 0.54
N ALA A 25 -2.87 -9.76 0.23
CA ALA A 25 -2.93 -9.06 -1.05
C ALA A 25 -2.48 -9.93 -2.24
N ALA A 26 -1.42 -10.73 -2.06
CA ALA A 26 -0.92 -11.64 -3.09
C ALA A 26 -1.92 -12.74 -3.45
N ALA A 27 -2.75 -13.15 -2.49
CA ALA A 27 -3.81 -14.14 -2.69
C ALA A 27 -5.03 -13.61 -3.45
N VAL A 28 -5.09 -12.31 -3.76
CA VAL A 28 -6.23 -11.72 -4.49
C VAL A 28 -6.25 -12.24 -5.94
N PRO A 29 -7.34 -12.89 -6.37
CA PRO A 29 -7.42 -13.43 -7.72
C PRO A 29 -7.52 -12.31 -8.76
N THR A 30 -6.84 -12.51 -9.88
CA THR A 30 -6.73 -11.57 -11.00
C THR A 30 -7.81 -11.79 -12.07
N ASN A 31 -8.89 -12.52 -11.76
CA ASN A 31 -9.95 -13.09 -12.63
C ASN A 31 -10.46 -12.21 -13.81
N GLY A 32 -9.61 -11.93 -14.80
CA GLY A 32 -9.93 -11.10 -15.97
C GLY A 32 -10.28 -9.64 -15.64
N GLU A 33 -10.00 -9.17 -14.42
CA GLU A 33 -10.31 -7.82 -13.99
C GLU A 33 -9.22 -6.82 -14.34
N ASP A 34 -9.62 -5.55 -14.44
CA ASP A 34 -8.72 -4.42 -14.63
C ASP A 34 -7.64 -4.41 -13.54
N LEU A 35 -6.37 -4.21 -13.93
CA LEU A 35 -5.22 -4.26 -13.01
C LEU A 35 -5.43 -3.37 -11.80
N CYS A 36 -6.00 -2.18 -12.00
CA CYS A 36 -6.31 -1.24 -10.93
C CYS A 36 -7.37 -1.75 -9.95
N GLY A 37 -8.35 -2.52 -10.43
CA GLY A 37 -9.35 -3.18 -9.60
C GLY A 37 -8.74 -4.30 -8.75
N VAL A 38 -7.83 -5.08 -9.33
CA VAL A 38 -7.08 -6.12 -8.61
C VAL A 38 -6.20 -5.48 -7.53
N SER A 39 -5.44 -4.43 -7.87
CA SER A 39 -4.61 -3.69 -6.92
C SER A 39 -5.40 -3.10 -5.76
N TYR A 40 -6.57 -2.51 -6.03
CA TYR A 40 -7.45 -1.97 -4.98
C TYR A 40 -7.93 -3.06 -4.02
N ARG A 41 -8.32 -4.22 -4.54
CA ARG A 41 -8.70 -5.36 -3.68
C ARG A 41 -7.53 -5.91 -2.89
N GLY A 42 -6.33 -5.92 -3.48
CA GLY A 42 -5.08 -6.24 -2.77
C GLY A 42 -4.89 -5.32 -1.57
N LEU A 43 -4.98 -3.99 -1.78
CA LEU A 43 -4.88 -3.00 -0.72
C LEU A 43 -5.95 -3.21 0.37
N GLN A 44 -7.21 -3.50 -0.02
CA GLN A 44 -8.28 -3.81 0.91
C GLN A 44 -7.99 -5.06 1.75
N ALA A 45 -7.46 -6.12 1.13
CA ALA A 45 -7.08 -7.34 1.83
C ALA A 45 -5.92 -7.11 2.82
N MET A 46 -4.90 -6.34 2.39
CA MET A 46 -3.79 -5.91 3.26
C MET A 46 -4.29 -5.16 4.48
N LEU A 47 -5.10 -4.11 4.29
CA LEU A 47 -5.59 -3.28 5.40
C LEU A 47 -6.55 -4.05 6.31
N THR A 48 -7.36 -4.96 5.76
CA THR A 48 -8.21 -5.85 6.57
C THR A 48 -7.36 -6.79 7.43
N SER A 49 -6.31 -7.38 6.85
CA SER A 49 -5.38 -8.25 7.58
C SER A 49 -4.63 -7.48 8.68
N LEU A 50 -4.16 -6.27 8.38
CA LEU A 50 -3.51 -5.39 9.36
C LEU A 50 -4.47 -4.99 10.49
N ALA A 51 -5.71 -4.62 10.18
CA ALA A 51 -6.71 -4.27 11.17
C ALA A 51 -7.08 -5.46 12.08
N GLN A 52 -7.07 -6.68 11.54
CA GLN A 52 -7.29 -7.91 12.33
C GLN A 52 -6.09 -8.26 13.21
N ALA A 53 -4.88 -8.14 12.68
CA ALA A 53 -3.65 -8.43 13.41
C ALA A 53 -3.30 -7.32 14.44
N MET A 54 -3.71 -6.08 14.17
CA MET A 54 -3.39 -4.91 14.96
C MET A 54 -4.61 -3.98 15.15
N PRO A 55 -5.65 -4.43 15.87
CA PRO A 55 -6.89 -3.66 16.04
C PRO A 55 -6.71 -2.36 16.82
N ASP A 56 -5.73 -2.30 17.73
CA ASP A 56 -5.40 -1.08 18.48
C ASP A 56 -4.56 -0.06 17.70
N GLN A 57 -4.06 -0.40 16.50
CA GLN A 57 -3.36 0.60 15.68
C GLN A 57 -4.37 1.40 14.86
N PRO A 58 -4.22 2.73 14.78
CA PRO A 58 -4.94 3.51 13.80
C PRO A 58 -4.51 3.04 12.41
N THR A 59 -5.31 2.15 11.83
CA THR A 59 -5.15 1.73 10.44
C THR A 59 -5.75 2.84 9.59
N ASN A 60 -5.04 3.23 8.55
CA ASN A 60 -5.56 4.26 7.68
C ASN A 60 -6.88 3.85 7.03
N PRO A 61 -7.84 4.77 6.93
CA PRO A 61 -9.03 4.51 6.14
C PRO A 61 -8.60 4.22 4.70
N LEU A 62 -9.20 3.19 4.11
CA LEU A 62 -9.01 2.86 2.71
C LEU A 62 -9.29 4.12 1.86
N PRO A 63 -8.41 4.45 0.89
CA PRO A 63 -8.71 5.50 -0.06
C PRO A 63 -10.01 5.18 -0.80
N GLN A 64 -10.77 6.20 -1.18
CA GLN A 64 -11.99 5.98 -1.94
C GLN A 64 -11.68 5.24 -3.24
N ARG A 65 -12.43 4.16 -3.49
CA ARG A 65 -12.22 3.28 -4.63
C ARG A 65 -12.11 4.04 -5.94
N ASP A 66 -13.05 4.94 -6.23
CA ASP A 66 -13.06 5.66 -7.50
C ASP A 66 -11.83 6.57 -7.66
N ARG A 67 -11.39 7.25 -6.59
CA ARG A 67 -10.16 8.06 -6.61
C ARG A 67 -8.91 7.21 -6.84
N PHE A 68 -8.82 6.05 -6.20
CA PHE A 68 -7.71 5.13 -6.42
C PHE A 68 -7.68 4.62 -7.86
N LEU A 69 -8.84 4.25 -8.41
CA LEU A 69 -8.96 3.77 -9.78
C LEU A 69 -8.64 4.85 -10.81
N GLU A 70 -9.04 6.10 -10.58
CA GLU A 70 -8.66 7.23 -11.44
C GLU A 70 -7.14 7.39 -11.51
N VAL A 71 -6.48 7.51 -10.35
CA VAL A 71 -5.02 7.67 -10.28
C VAL A 71 -4.31 6.46 -10.90
N CYS A 72 -4.82 5.25 -10.66
CA CYS A 72 -4.25 4.04 -11.24
C CYS A 72 -4.34 4.00 -12.76
N ARG A 73 -5.45 4.46 -13.33
CA ARG A 73 -5.64 4.52 -14.78
C ARG A 73 -4.81 5.60 -15.47
N GLU A 74 -4.46 6.68 -14.75
CA GLU A 74 -3.53 7.70 -15.26
C GLU A 74 -2.09 7.17 -15.40
N MET A 75 -1.75 6.06 -14.73
CA MET A 75 -0.39 5.50 -14.74
C MET A 75 -0.14 4.62 -15.97
N PRO A 76 1.13 4.51 -16.42
CA PRO A 76 1.49 3.58 -17.48
C PRO A 76 1.26 2.14 -17.05
N ARG A 77 0.98 1.27 -18.02
CA ARG A 77 0.53 -0.11 -17.78
C ARG A 77 1.55 -0.94 -16.99
N GLU A 78 2.84 -0.71 -17.20
CA GLU A 78 3.92 -1.36 -16.43
C GLU A 78 3.81 -1.04 -14.93
N VAL A 79 3.44 0.19 -14.58
CA VAL A 79 3.27 0.59 -13.19
C VAL A 79 2.00 -0.02 -12.61
N GLN A 80 0.92 -0.06 -13.39
CA GLN A 80 -0.33 -0.69 -12.96
C GLN A 80 -0.12 -2.17 -12.63
N GLN A 81 0.71 -2.88 -13.41
CA GLN A 81 1.08 -4.27 -13.13
C GLN A 81 1.85 -4.38 -11.81
N CYS A 82 2.77 -3.45 -11.54
CA CYS A 82 3.52 -3.42 -10.30
C CYS A 82 2.71 -3.05 -9.05
N LEU A 83 1.50 -2.52 -9.21
CA LEU A 83 0.56 -2.34 -8.10
C LEU A 83 -0.16 -3.64 -7.72
N VAL A 84 -0.09 -4.68 -8.56
CA VAL A 84 -0.62 -6.01 -8.23
C VAL A 84 0.45 -6.74 -7.43
N VAL A 85 0.19 -6.98 -6.15
CA VAL A 85 1.21 -7.52 -5.21
C VAL A 85 1.80 -8.85 -5.67
N SER A 86 0.98 -9.78 -6.19
CA SER A 86 1.47 -11.04 -6.75
C SER A 86 2.43 -10.81 -7.93
N TYR A 87 2.09 -9.91 -8.84
CA TYR A 87 2.96 -9.55 -9.97
C TYR A 87 4.25 -8.87 -9.50
N ALA A 88 4.16 -7.94 -8.56
CA ALA A 88 5.33 -7.25 -8.01
C ALA A 88 6.32 -8.21 -7.34
N MET A 89 5.81 -9.26 -6.68
CA MET A 89 6.66 -10.29 -6.08
C MET A 89 7.36 -11.18 -7.11
N GLU A 90 6.69 -11.52 -8.21
CA GLU A 90 7.28 -12.30 -9.30
C GLU A 90 8.22 -11.46 -10.20
N HIS A 91 8.00 -10.15 -10.28
CA HIS A 91 8.69 -9.23 -11.19
C HIS A 91 9.38 -8.06 -10.46
N GLN A 92 10.03 -8.34 -9.33
CA GLN A 92 10.64 -7.30 -8.47
C GLN A 92 11.59 -6.36 -9.23
N GLU A 93 12.50 -6.89 -10.05
CA GLU A 93 13.48 -6.06 -10.78
C GLU A 93 12.79 -5.11 -11.77
N GLN A 94 11.77 -5.59 -12.49
CA GLN A 94 11.01 -4.76 -13.42
C GLN A 94 10.22 -3.68 -12.68
N CYS A 95 9.62 -4.03 -11.54
CA CYS A 95 8.85 -3.08 -10.75
C CYS A 95 9.73 -2.04 -10.05
N GLN A 96 10.95 -2.41 -9.67
CA GLN A 96 11.93 -1.47 -9.18
C GLN A 96 12.30 -0.46 -10.28
N ALA A 97 12.66 -0.95 -11.47
CA ALA A 97 12.98 -0.08 -12.61
C ALA A 97 11.80 0.81 -13.04
N ALA A 98 10.58 0.28 -13.04
CA ALA A 98 9.37 1.05 -13.34
C ALA A 98 9.07 2.12 -12.28
N SER A 99 9.37 1.82 -11.00
CA SER A 99 9.22 2.77 -9.90
C SER A 99 10.28 3.88 -9.95
N GLU A 100 11.50 3.57 -10.38
CA GLU A 100 12.57 4.54 -10.56
C GLU A 100 12.32 5.45 -11.76
N ASN A 101 11.74 4.92 -12.83
CA ASN A 101 11.33 5.68 -14.01
C ASN A 101 9.94 6.32 -13.89
N LEU A 102 9.30 6.22 -12.71
CA LEU A 102 7.99 6.79 -12.48
C LEU A 102 8.06 8.32 -12.55
N ASP A 103 7.07 8.93 -13.19
CA ASP A 103 6.96 10.38 -13.20
C ASP A 103 6.91 10.91 -11.76
N PRO A 104 7.77 11.87 -11.38
CA PRO A 104 7.87 12.34 -10.00
C PRO A 104 6.56 12.96 -9.49
N ALA A 105 5.72 13.51 -10.37
CA ALA A 105 4.41 14.02 -9.99
C ALA A 105 3.44 12.88 -9.61
N VAL A 106 3.50 11.77 -10.33
CA VAL A 106 2.71 10.56 -10.03
C VAL A 106 3.21 9.90 -8.75
N ARG A 107 4.54 9.85 -8.55
CA ARG A 107 5.15 9.31 -7.34
C ARG A 107 4.76 10.11 -6.10
N ALA A 108 4.78 11.44 -6.20
CA ALA A 108 4.33 12.32 -5.14
C ALA A 108 2.84 12.16 -4.82
N ARG A 109 1.99 11.92 -5.83
CA ARG A 109 0.56 11.63 -5.62
C ARG A 109 0.35 10.29 -4.90
N LEU A 110 1.07 9.24 -5.29
CA LEU A 110 1.02 7.93 -4.63
C LEU A 110 1.49 8.01 -3.18
N ASP A 111 2.63 8.67 -2.93
CA ASP A 111 3.15 8.89 -1.59
C ASP A 111 2.15 9.69 -0.76
N ALA A 112 1.62 10.80 -1.30
CA ALA A 112 0.58 11.57 -0.63
C ALA A 112 -0.63 10.69 -0.32
N MET A 113 -1.08 9.82 -1.22
CA MET A 113 -2.23 8.94 -0.99
C MET A 113 -1.98 7.90 0.12
N MET A 114 -0.78 7.33 0.18
CA MET A 114 -0.36 6.33 1.18
C MET A 114 -0.04 6.97 2.54
N ASN A 115 0.48 8.20 2.51
CA ASN A 115 0.91 8.98 3.68
C ASN A 115 -0.21 9.89 4.22
N SER A 116 -1.33 10.06 3.50
CA SER A 116 -2.53 10.82 3.94
C SER A 116 -3.34 10.12 5.06
N GLY A 117 -2.66 9.32 5.87
CA GLY A 117 -3.07 8.98 7.22
C GLY A 117 -2.64 9.95 8.28
N ALA A 118 -1.64 10.75 7.94
CA ALA A 118 -1.29 11.94 8.67
C ALA A 118 -1.99 13.14 7.99
N PRO A 119 -2.59 14.06 8.76
CA PRO A 119 -2.96 15.34 8.21
C PRO A 119 -1.68 16.04 7.71
N THR A 120 -1.73 16.46 6.45
CA THR A 120 -0.68 17.14 5.70
C THR A 120 0.05 18.24 6.49
N ALA A 121 1.37 18.30 6.35
CA ALA A 121 2.07 19.58 6.28
C ALA A 121 2.79 19.67 4.93
N PRO A 122 2.60 20.75 4.15
CA PRO A 122 3.35 20.96 2.93
C PRO A 122 4.78 21.39 3.30
N ALA A 123 5.76 20.54 3.04
CA ALA A 123 7.15 20.99 3.01
C ALA A 123 7.36 21.73 1.68
N ALA A 124 7.26 23.05 1.75
CA ALA A 124 7.59 24.00 0.70
C ALA A 124 9.01 23.74 0.11
N PRO A 125 9.27 24.13 -1.15
CA PRO A 125 10.55 23.90 -1.79
C PRO A 125 11.65 24.73 -1.12
N ALA A 126 12.72 24.07 -0.70
CA ALA A 126 13.99 24.74 -0.41
C ALA A 126 14.65 25.11 -1.74
N ALA A 127 14.45 26.36 -2.16
CA ALA A 127 15.22 27.02 -3.20
C ALA A 127 16.28 27.94 -2.54
N PRO A 128 17.35 28.31 -3.27
CA PRO A 128 18.76 28.21 -2.86
C PRO A 128 19.24 29.17 -1.76
#